data_AF-A0A4Y3TNG8-F1
#
_entry.id   AF-A0A4Y3TNG8-F1
#
_cell.length_a   1.000
_cell.length_b   1.000
_cell.length_c   1.000
_cell.angle_alpha   90.00
_cell.angle_beta   90.00
_cell.angle_gamma   90.00
#
_symmetry.space_group_name_H-M   'P 1'
#
loop_
_entity.id
_entity.type
_entity.pdbx_description
1 polymer ?
#
loop_
_entity_poly.entity_id
_entity_poly.type
_entity_poly.pdbx_seq_one_letter_code
_entity_poly.pdbx_strand_id
1 'polypeptide(L)' 'MTAEAFLKPRLAALVSEADKAGYSQDVTVALLISLLDTMNFGADPNPPSDQGGVA' A
#
# COMPACT_ATOMS: atom_id res chain seq x y z
N MET A 1 -17.09 4.15 -7.63
CA MET A 1 -16.50 3.20 -6.67
C MET A 1 -15.43 3.93 -5.89
N THR A 2 -15.46 3.89 -4.56
CA THR A 2 -14.43 4.52 -3.73
C THR A 2 -13.32 3.51 -3.44
N ALA A 3 -12.09 3.99 -3.21
CA ALA A 3 -10.98 3.15 -2.78
C ALA A 3 -11.31 2.38 -1.50
N GLU A 4 -12.02 3.03 -0.56
CA GLU A 4 -12.50 2.41 0.67
C GLU A 4 -13.41 1.20 0.41
N ALA A 5 -14.40 1.34 -0.48
CA ALA A 5 -15.31 0.24 -0.82
C ALA A 5 -14.60 -0.93 -1.49
N PHE A 6 -13.49 -0.67 -2.19
CA PHE A 6 -12.64 -1.71 -2.78
C PHE A 6 -11.72 -2.38 -1.74
N LEU A 7 -11.16 -1.60 -0.81
CA LEU A 7 -10.14 -2.06 0.15
C LEU A 7 -10.74 -2.78 1.36
N LYS A 8 -11.89 -2.31 1.88
CA LYS A 8 -12.55 -2.89 3.06
C LYS A 8 -12.71 -4.42 3.00
N PRO A 9 -13.28 -5.03 1.95
CA PRO A 9 -13.45 -6.49 1.90
C PRO A 9 -12.11 -7.24 1.82
N ARG A 10 -11.08 -6.65 1.20
CA ARG A 10 -9.75 -7.25 1.07
C ARG A 10 -8.98 -7.23 2.38
N LEU A 11 -9.06 -6.11 3.11
CA LEU A 11 -8.46 -6.00 4.44
C LEU A 11 -9.10 -6.97 5.42
N ALA A 12 -10.43 -7.13 5.38
CA ALA A 12 -11.14 -8.11 6.21
C ALA A 12 -10.71 -9.56 5.91
N ALA A 13 -10.56 -9.92 4.63
CA ALA A 13 -10.10 -11.25 4.23
C ALA A 13 -8.67 -11.53 4.73
N LEU A 14 -7.76 -10.55 4.57
CA LEU A 14 -6.38 -10.68 5.01
C LEU A 14 -6.26 -10.85 6.54
N VAL A 15 -7.01 -10.05 7.30
CA VAL A 15 -7.06 -10.19 8.77
C VAL A 15 -7.63 -11.55 9.17
N SER A 16 -8.66 -12.06 8.47
CA SER A 16 -9.23 -13.38 8.73
C SER A 16 -8.26 -14.53 8.43
N GLU A 17 -7.44 -14.41 7.39
CA GLU A 17 -6.40 -15.42 7.09
C GLU A 17 -5.27 -15.39 8.11
N ALA A 18 -4.86 -14.20 8.55
CA ALA A 18 -3.86 -14.05 9.60
C ALA A 18 -4.33 -14.65 10.93
N ASP A 19 -5.60 -14.42 11.31
CA ASP A 19 -6.21 -15.02 12.49
C ASP A 19 -6.21 -16.55 12.42
N LYS A 20 -6.58 -17.14 11.27
CA LYS A 20 -6.51 -18.61 11.04
C LYS A 20 -5.09 -19.16 11.17
N ALA A 21 -4.09 -18.36 10.83
CA ALA A 21 -2.68 -18.71 10.99
C ALA A 21 -2.16 -18.50 12.42
N GLY A 22 -3.00 -18.03 13.36
CA GLY A 22 -2.66 -17.81 14.76
C GLY A 22 -2.03 -16.45 15.05
N TYR A 23 -2.08 -15.51 14.11
CA TYR A 23 -1.59 -14.14 14.33
C TYR A 23 -2.67 -13.28 14.99
N SER A 24 -2.24 -12.43 15.94
CA SER A 24 -3.13 -11.44 16.54
C SER A 24 -3.60 -10.43 15.50
N GLN A 25 -4.89 -10.10 15.54
CA GLN A 25 -5.49 -9.06 14.73
C GLN A 25 -4.78 -7.71 14.89
N ASP A 26 -4.46 -7.32 16.13
CA ASP A 26 -3.80 -6.03 16.40
C ASP A 26 -2.42 -5.94 15.75
N VAL A 27 -1.65 -7.05 15.82
CA VAL A 27 -0.33 -7.15 15.18
C VAL A 27 -0.45 -7.09 13.66
N THR A 28 -1.46 -7.75 13.10
CA THR A 28 -1.72 -7.77 11.65
C THR A 28 -2.09 -6.38 11.14
N VAL A 29 -2.95 -5.65 11.87
CA VAL A 29 -3.32 -4.27 11.52
C VAL A 29 -2.12 -3.33 11.67
N ALA A 30 -1.33 -3.45 12.73
CA ALA A 30 -0.12 -2.64 12.93
C ALA A 30 0.91 -2.85 11.79
N LEU A 31 1.11 -4.09 11.36
CA LEU A 31 1.97 -4.42 10.22
C LEU A 31 1.44 -3.81 8.93
N LEU A 32 0.13 -3.90 8.67
CA LEU A 32 -0.49 -3.30 7.49
C LEU A 32 -0.31 -1.79 7.43
N ILE A 33 -0.50 -1.10 8.56
CA ILE A 33 -0.25 0.34 8.67
C ILE A 33 1.23 0.63 8.41
N SER A 34 2.14 -0.16 8.98
CA SER A 34 3.59 0.01 8.79
C SER A 34 4.01 -0.20 7.32
N LEU A 35 3.37 -1.13 6.61
CA LEU A 35 3.59 -1.36 5.18
C LEU A 35 3.05 -0.22 4.31
N LEU A 36 1.91 0.37 4.69
CA LEU A 36 1.37 1.56 4.02
C LEU A 36 2.27 2.78 4.24
N ASP A 37 2.86 2.91 5.43
CA ASP A 37 3.77 4.00 5.80
C ASP A 37 5.15 3.88 5.14
N THR A 38 5.65 2.64 4.96
CA THR A 38 6.89 2.37 4.22
C THR A 38 6.71 2.39 2.70
N MET A 39 5.48 2.27 2.20
CA MET A 39 5.17 2.62 0.81
C MET A 39 5.24 4.14 0.66
N ASN A 40 6.44 4.63 0.40
CA ASN A 40 6.60 5.91 -0.28
C ASN A 40 5.90 5.79 -1.63
N PHE A 41 4.66 6.28 -1.74
CA PHE A 41 3.98 6.56 -3.01
C PHE A 41 4.66 7.76 -3.67
N GLY A 42 5.99 7.71 -3.80
CA GLY A 42 6.75 8.67 -4.55
C GLY A 42 6.19 8.67 -5.95
N ALA A 43 5.47 9.72 -6.31
CA ALA A 43 5.56 10.18 -7.67
C ALA A 43 7.06 10.35 -7.90
N ASP A 44 7.68 9.49 -8.70
CA ASP A 44 9.02 9.77 -9.20
C ASP A 44 8.91 11.17 -9.83
N PRO A 45 9.48 12.24 -9.22
CA PRO A 45 9.33 13.58 -9.71
C PRO A 45 10.35 13.85 -10.82
N ASN A 46 10.97 12.81 -11.37
CA ASN A 46 11.78 12.89 -12.57
C ASN A 46 10.86 12.69 -13.78
N PRO A 47 10.30 13.76 -14.38
CA PRO A 47 10.06 13.69 -15.82
C PRO A 47 11.43 13.38 -16.45
N PRO A 48 11.51 12.56 -17.52
CA PRO A 48 12.71 12.53 -18.32
C PRO A 48 12.95 13.96 -18.78
N SER A 49 13.98 14.59 -18.21
CA SER A 49 14.53 15.83 -18.72
C SER A 49 15.24 15.43 -20.00
N ASP A 50 14.49 15.35 -21.10
CA ASP A 50 15.10 15.40 -22.42
C ASP A 50 15.73 16.80 -22.54
N GLN A 51 16.99 16.86 -22.13
CA GLN A 51 17.97 17.82 -22.61
C GLN A 51 18.02 17.67 -24.14
N GLY A 52 17.09 18.34 -24.81
CA GLY A 52 17.13 18.58 -26.24
C GLY A 52 18.32 19.48 -26.55
N GLY A 53 19.48 18.87 -26.76
CA GLY A 53 20.51 19.49 -27.58
C GLY A 53 19.99 19.62 -29.00
N VAL A 54 20.00 20.84 -29.55
CA VAL A 54 20.71 21.26 -30.78
C VAL A 54 20.17 22.63 -31.23
N ALA A 55 21.05 23.62 -31.34
CA ALA A 55 21.10 24.63 -32.40
C ALA A 55 22.44 25.36 -32.32
#